data_AF-A0A084UBK7-F1
#
_entry.id   AF-A0A084UBK7-F1
#
_cell.length_a   1.000
_cell.length_b   1.000
_cell.length_c   1.000
_cell.angle_alpha   90.00
_cell.angle_beta   90.00
_cell.angle_gamma   90.00
#
_symmetry.space_group_name_H-M   'P 1'
#
loop_
_entity.id
_entity.type
_entity.pdbx_description
1 polymer ?
#
loop_
_entity_poly.entity_id
_entity_poly.type
_entity_poly.pdbx_seq_one_letter_code
_entity_poly.pdbx_strand_id
1 'polypeptide(L)' 'MKSNYLDRAMKARDPRCRKIAERLGYGRRDMQAETPAQKSDPLSEAREEYQAVIGKRPYHGWDVETLRAKIAEAKGE' A
#
# COMPACT_ATOMS: atom_id res chain seq x y z
N MET A 1 21.46 -11.19 30.93
CA MET A 1 21.00 -11.74 29.63
C MET A 1 22.19 -12.29 28.86
N LYS A 2 22.19 -13.58 28.48
CA LYS A 2 23.22 -14.14 27.60
C LYS A 2 22.86 -13.75 26.15
N SER A 3 23.59 -12.81 25.56
CA SER A 3 23.50 -12.54 24.13
C SER A 3 24.13 -13.70 23.36
N ASN A 4 23.35 -14.38 22.54
CA ASN A 4 23.87 -15.44 21.69
C ASN A 4 24.59 -14.85 20.46
N TYR A 5 25.32 -15.68 19.74
CA TYR A 5 26.07 -15.27 18.55
C TYR A 5 25.17 -14.62 17.48
N LEU A 6 23.93 -15.11 17.34
CA LEU A 6 22.96 -14.59 16.38
C LEU A 6 22.47 -13.19 16.76
N ASP A 7 22.23 -12.90 18.03
CA ASP A 7 21.79 -11.59 18.52
C ASP A 7 22.82 -10.49 18.20
N ARG A 8 24.11 -10.79 18.44
CA ARG A 8 25.20 -9.84 18.17
C ARG A 8 25.38 -9.59 16.69
N ALA A 9 25.33 -10.64 15.88
CA ALA A 9 25.58 -10.52 14.45
C ALA A 9 24.39 -9.89 13.69
N MET A 10 23.16 -10.13 14.15
CA MET A 10 21.97 -9.45 13.64
C MET A 10 21.98 -7.96 14.02
N LYS A 11 22.40 -7.59 15.25
CA LYS A 11 22.56 -6.19 15.67
C LYS A 11 23.67 -5.46 14.90
N ALA A 12 24.77 -6.14 14.60
CA ALA A 12 25.89 -5.62 13.82
C ALA A 12 25.57 -5.50 12.31
N ARG A 13 24.41 -5.98 11.86
CA ARG A 13 24.01 -6.04 10.44
C ARG A 13 25.04 -6.77 9.56
N ASP A 14 25.68 -7.82 10.10
CA ASP A 14 26.68 -8.58 9.36
C ASP A 14 26.04 -9.28 8.14
N PRO A 15 26.57 -9.08 6.92
CA PRO A 15 26.03 -9.67 5.69
C PRO A 15 26.05 -11.20 5.68
N ARG A 16 26.95 -11.85 6.42
CA ARG A 16 27.02 -13.32 6.53
C ARG A 16 25.82 -13.87 7.30
N CYS A 17 25.46 -13.21 8.40
CA CYS A 17 24.30 -13.62 9.21
C CYS A 17 22.98 -13.36 8.48
N ARG A 18 22.90 -12.30 7.66
CA ARG A 18 21.77 -12.09 6.74
C ARG A 18 21.59 -13.27 5.78
N LYS A 19 22.64 -13.71 5.10
CA LYS A 19 22.57 -14.85 4.16
C LYS A 19 22.14 -16.15 4.84
N ILE A 20 22.60 -16.39 6.06
CA ILE A 20 22.20 -17.57 6.84
C ILE A 20 20.74 -17.46 7.29
N ALA A 21 20.31 -16.28 7.77
CA ALA A 21 18.93 -16.04 8.15
C ALA A 21 17.96 -16.21 6.96
N GLU A 22 18.33 -15.72 5.77
CA GLU A 22 17.60 -15.95 4.52
C GLU A 22 17.46 -17.44 4.21
N ARG A 23 18.57 -18.20 4.25
CA ARG A 23 18.56 -19.67 4.03
C ARG A 23 17.72 -20.43 5.06
N LEU A 24 17.69 -19.96 6.29
CA LEU A 24 16.90 -20.54 7.38
C LEU A 24 15.43 -20.09 7.38
N GLY A 25 15.00 -19.27 6.42
CA GLY A 25 13.62 -18.76 6.35
C GLY A 25 13.28 -17.72 7.42
N TYR A 26 14.28 -17.18 8.11
CA TYR A 26 14.17 -15.97 8.93
C TYR A 26 14.45 -14.70 8.12
N GLY A 27 14.69 -14.82 6.81
CA GLY A 27 14.70 -13.70 5.88
C GLY A 27 13.39 -12.94 5.94
N ARG A 28 13.49 -11.60 5.87
CA ARG A 28 12.41 -10.59 6.03
C ARG A 28 11.01 -11.19 6.20
N ARG A 29 10.62 -11.43 7.45
CA ARG A 29 9.21 -11.51 7.86
C ARG A 29 8.62 -10.11 8.01
N ASP A 30 9.07 -9.18 7.19
CA ASP A 30 8.37 -7.92 7.08
C ASP A 30 7.02 -8.32 6.49
N MET A 31 5.93 -8.12 7.23
CA MET A 31 4.58 -8.27 6.67
C MET A 31 4.53 -7.37 5.44
N GLN A 32 4.77 -7.96 4.27
CA GLN A 32 4.59 -7.27 3.03
C GLN A 32 3.07 -7.19 2.92
N ALA A 33 2.51 -6.00 3.12
CA ALA A 33 1.13 -5.77 2.74
C ALA A 33 1.02 -6.20 1.29
N GLU A 34 0.24 -7.26 1.02
CA GLU A 34 -0.09 -7.62 -0.36
C GLU A 34 -0.68 -6.36 -0.97
N THR A 35 0.02 -5.75 -1.92
CA THR A 35 -0.57 -4.70 -2.76
C THR A 35 -1.80 -5.34 -3.37
N PRO A 36 -3.02 -4.93 -2.96
CA PRO A 36 -4.22 -5.58 -3.46
C PRO A 36 -4.17 -5.42 -4.98
N ALA A 37 -4.17 -6.55 -5.68
CA ALA A 37 -4.22 -6.57 -7.13
C ALA A 37 -5.32 -5.60 -7.56
N GLN A 38 -4.92 -4.59 -8.33
CA GLN A 38 -5.69 -3.45 -8.76
C GLN A 38 -6.82 -3.96 -9.67
N LYS A 39 -7.84 -4.60 -9.07
CA LYS A 39 -9.13 -4.76 -9.70
C LYS A 39 -9.63 -3.34 -9.86
N SER A 40 -9.71 -2.89 -11.10
CA SER A 40 -10.32 -1.63 -11.49
C SER A 40 -11.78 -1.65 -11.03
N ASP A 41 -11.97 -1.31 -9.76
CA ASP A 41 -13.28 -1.12 -9.19
C ASP A 41 -13.85 0.15 -9.84
N PRO A 42 -15.05 0.11 -10.45
CA PRO A 42 -15.69 1.30 -11.02
C PRO A 42 -15.77 2.47 -10.03
N LEU A 43 -15.74 2.20 -8.72
CA LEU A 43 -15.66 3.22 -7.68
C LEU A 43 -14.29 3.90 -7.61
N SER A 44 -13.20 3.15 -7.83
CA SER A 44 -11.84 3.72 -7.86
C SER A 44 -11.67 4.63 -9.08
N GLU A 45 -12.17 4.20 -10.25
CA GLU A 45 -12.12 5.01 -11.47
C GLU A 45 -12.89 6.33 -11.33
N ALA A 46 -14.12 6.28 -10.78
CA ALA A 46 -14.91 7.48 -10.53
C ALA A 46 -14.24 8.44 -9.53
N ARG A 47 -13.48 7.91 -8.56
CA ARG A 47 -12.74 8.74 -7.59
C ARG A 47 -11.54 9.44 -8.22
N GLU A 48 -10.82 8.75 -9.10
CA GLU A 48 -9.70 9.33 -9.86
C GLU A 48 -10.19 10.43 -10.79
N GLU A 49 -11.30 10.19 -11.49
CA GLU A 49 -11.89 11.19 -12.39
C GLU A 49 -12.39 12.43 -11.63
N TYR A 50 -13.08 12.23 -10.50
CA TYR A 50 -13.49 13.34 -9.63
C TYR A 50 -12.28 14.16 -9.17
N GLN A 51 -11.21 13.51 -8.74
CA GLN A 51 -10.00 14.19 -8.30
C GLN A 51 -9.31 14.92 -9.45
N ALA A 52 -9.35 14.40 -10.68
CA ALA A 52 -8.80 15.07 -11.86
C ALA A 52 -9.60 16.34 -12.24
N VAL A 53 -10.93 16.29 -12.16
CA VAL A 53 -11.80 17.41 -12.54
C VAL A 53 -11.86 18.49 -11.46
N ILE A 54 -12.01 18.10 -10.19
CA ILE A 54 -12.24 19.05 -9.07
C ILE A 54 -10.94 19.37 -8.33
N GLY A 55 -9.89 18.56 -8.48
CA GLY A 55 -8.60 18.73 -7.80
C GLY A 55 -8.62 18.37 -6.31
N LYS A 56 -9.80 18.03 -5.77
CA LYS A 56 -9.99 17.63 -4.36
C LYS A 56 -10.24 16.13 -4.26
N ARG A 57 -9.81 15.55 -3.14
CA ARG A 57 -10.12 14.16 -2.84
C ARG A 57 -11.64 13.99 -2.60
N PRO A 58 -12.27 13.01 -3.25
CA PRO A 58 -13.68 12.68 -3.00
C PRO A 58 -13.87 12.10 -1.60
N TYR A 59 -15.06 12.30 -1.02
CA TYR A 59 -15.42 11.69 0.24
C TYR A 59 -15.54 10.16 0.11
N HIS A 60 -14.94 9.42 1.02
CA HIS A 60 -14.90 7.95 0.95
C HIS A 60 -16.26 7.27 1.13
N GLY A 61 -17.26 7.96 1.67
CA GLY A 61 -18.63 7.45 1.81
C GLY A 61 -19.53 7.69 0.59
N TRP A 62 -19.02 8.31 -0.48
CA TRP A 62 -19.78 8.46 -1.72
C TRP A 62 -19.70 7.22 -2.59
N ASP A 63 -20.83 6.92 -3.22
CA ASP A 63 -20.96 5.87 -4.23
C ASP A 63 -20.59 6.38 -5.63
N VAL A 64 -20.60 5.46 -6.60
CA VAL A 64 -20.23 5.74 -7.99
C VAL A 64 -21.19 6.76 -8.63
N GLU A 65 -22.49 6.67 -8.31
CA GLU A 65 -23.53 7.53 -8.88
C GLU A 65 -23.36 8.99 -8.42
N THR A 66 -23.13 9.20 -7.13
CA THR A 66 -22.90 10.54 -6.55
C THR A 66 -21.62 11.16 -7.11
N LEU A 67 -20.56 10.36 -7.26
CA LEU A 67 -19.31 10.84 -7.87
C LEU A 67 -19.50 11.27 -9.32
N ARG A 68 -20.21 10.47 -10.12
CA ARG A 68 -20.53 10.80 -11.52
C ARG A 68 -21.40 12.06 -11.63
N ALA A 69 -22.42 12.20 -10.79
CA ALA A 69 -23.27 13.39 -10.77
C ALA A 69 -22.44 14.65 -10.47
N LYS A 70 -21.51 14.57 -9.51
CA LYS A 70 -20.63 15.71 -9.18
C LYS A 70 -19.61 16.01 -10.27
N ILE A 71 -19.11 14.99 -10.96
CA ILE A 71 -18.24 15.17 -12.12
C ILE A 71 -18.99 15.88 -13.25
N ALA A 72 -20.23 15.48 -13.54
CA ALA A 72 -21.07 16.13 -14.55
C ALA A 72 -21.36 17.59 -14.19
N GLU A 73 -21.74 17.86 -12.93
CA GLU A 73 -21.96 19.22 -12.42
C GLU A 73 -20.71 20.10 -12.57
N ALA A 74 -19.51 19.54 -12.34
CA ALA A 74 -18.25 20.27 -12.49
C ALA A 74 -17.82 20.45 -13.95
N LYS A 75 -18.23 19.55 -14.86
CA LYS A 75 -17.97 19.66 -16.30
C LYS A 75 -18.95 20.58 -17.03
N GLY A 76 -20.10 20.91 -16.41
CA GLY A 76 -21.04 21.90 -16.93
C GLY A 76 -21.99 21.37 -18.01
N GLU A 77 -22.37 20.09 -17.92
CA GLU A 77 -23.49 19.51 -18.69
C GLU A 77 -24.82 19.61 -17.92
#